data_AF-A0A6N9PAI3-F1
#
_entry.id   AF-A0A6N9PAI3-F1
#
_cell.length_a   1.000
_cell.length_b   1.000
_cell.length_c   1.000
_cell.angle_alpha   90.00
_cell.angle_beta   90.00
_cell.angle_gamma   90.00
#
_symmetry.space_group_name_H-M   'P 1'
#
loop_
_entity.id
_entity.type
_entity.pdbx_description
1 polymer ?
#
loop_
_entity_poly.entity_id
_entity_poly.type
_entity_poly.pdbx_seq_one_letter_code
_entity_poly.pdbx_strand_id
1 'polypeptide(L)'
;MSKHTTLDQLKKLAQRSKAEIGKVDGKVASLSTRVDELVTAGGEPNVITAVKNNGTALEITDKAVDIGASIAAAVANSDHLKRKVVTGVDAIDPAATDADKFIYMVPKTGSDEDDLYDEYMVLEGKVEHVGNTKVDLSGKVDKEDGKGLSANDYTDEEKAKLAGIEMATDAEVDAMLTEVFGA
;
A
#
# COMPACT_ATOMS: atom_id res chain seq x y z
N MET A 1 -16.31 -52.02 -82.74
CA MET A 1 -16.26 -51.29 -81.44
C MET A 1 -16.18 -49.81 -81.76
N SER A 2 -17.33 -49.14 -81.91
CA SER A 2 -17.37 -47.75 -82.36
C SER A 2 -16.68 -46.85 -81.33
N LYS A 3 -15.52 -46.30 -81.70
CA LYS A 3 -14.72 -45.36 -80.90
C LYS A 3 -15.24 -43.92 -81.03
N HIS A 4 -16.54 -43.74 -81.25
CA HIS A 4 -17.13 -42.42 -81.46
C HIS A 4 -18.12 -42.12 -80.35
N THR A 5 -17.85 -41.06 -79.59
CA THR A 5 -18.78 -40.50 -78.63
C THR A 5 -20.06 -40.11 -79.37
N THR A 6 -21.21 -40.63 -78.94
CA THR A 6 -22.48 -40.30 -79.58
C THR A 6 -22.91 -38.88 -79.21
N LEU A 7 -23.71 -38.25 -80.07
CA LEU A 7 -24.28 -36.92 -79.80
C LEU A 7 -25.03 -36.88 -78.44
N ASP A 8 -25.67 -37.98 -78.07
CA ASP A 8 -26.37 -38.10 -76.79
C ASP A 8 -25.42 -38.17 -75.58
N GLN A 9 -24.26 -38.80 -75.72
CA GLN A 9 -23.22 -38.80 -74.68
C GLN A 9 -22.64 -37.39 -74.47
N LEU A 10 -22.43 -36.64 -75.57
CA LEU A 10 -22.00 -35.23 -75.49
C LEU A 10 -23.07 -34.35 -74.82
N LYS A 11 -24.35 -34.54 -75.14
CA LYS A 11 -25.47 -33.83 -74.48
C LYS A 11 -25.52 -34.12 -72.98
N LYS A 12 -25.38 -35.39 -72.58
CA LYS A 12 -25.36 -35.79 -71.15
C LYS A 12 -24.17 -35.18 -70.41
N LEU A 13 -22.98 -35.16 -71.04
CA LEU A 13 -21.80 -34.52 -70.46
C LEU A 13 -22.02 -33.01 -70.29
N ALA A 14 -22.54 -32.31 -71.30
CA ALA A 14 -22.85 -30.88 -71.23
C ALA A 14 -23.85 -30.55 -70.12
N GLN A 15 -24.90 -31.37 -69.95
CA GLN A 15 -25.87 -31.22 -68.85
C GLN A 15 -25.21 -31.41 -67.48
N ARG A 16 -24.37 -32.43 -67.32
CA ARG A 16 -23.61 -32.67 -66.08
C ARG A 16 -22.66 -31.52 -65.78
N SER A 17 -21.91 -31.04 -66.77
CA SER A 17 -21.02 -29.88 -66.63
C SER A 17 -21.81 -28.64 -66.19
N LYS A 18 -22.98 -28.37 -66.80
CA LYS A 18 -23.84 -27.25 -66.38
C LYS A 18 -24.31 -27.38 -64.93
N ALA A 19 -24.69 -28.59 -64.50
CA ALA A 19 -25.12 -28.84 -63.13
C ALA A 19 -23.98 -28.66 -62.11
N GLU A 20 -22.77 -29.15 -62.42
CA GLU A 20 -21.61 -28.98 -61.54
C GLU A 20 -21.14 -27.52 -61.48
N ILE A 21 -21.17 -26.79 -62.59
CA ILE A 21 -20.90 -25.34 -62.63
C ILE A 21 -21.89 -24.61 -61.70
N GLY A 22 -23.19 -24.90 -61.80
CA GLY A 22 -24.19 -24.27 -60.93
C GLY A 22 -23.97 -24.57 -59.43
N LYS A 23 -23.47 -25.77 -59.07
CA LYS A 23 -23.09 -26.08 -57.69
C LYS A 23 -21.87 -25.28 -57.23
N VAL A 24 -20.88 -25.10 -58.10
CA VAL A 24 -19.68 -24.29 -57.82
C VAL A 24 -20.08 -22.82 -57.65
N ASP A 25 -20.91 -22.28 -58.53
CA ASP A 25 -21.43 -20.90 -58.43
C ASP A 25 -22.15 -20.69 -57.10
N GLY A 26 -22.99 -21.65 -56.68
CA GLY A 26 -23.65 -21.62 -55.37
C GLY A 26 -22.66 -21.61 -54.21
N LYS A 27 -21.62 -22.47 -54.24
CA LYS A 27 -20.58 -22.50 -53.20
C LYS A 27 -19.76 -21.21 -53.17
N VAL A 28 -19.42 -20.66 -54.32
CA VAL A 28 -18.67 -19.40 -54.45
C VAL A 28 -19.50 -18.24 -53.90
N ALA A 29 -20.79 -18.18 -54.22
CA ALA A 29 -21.70 -17.19 -53.66
C ALA A 29 -21.78 -17.29 -52.13
N SER A 30 -21.99 -18.50 -51.57
CA SER A 30 -21.99 -18.70 -50.12
C SER A 30 -20.66 -18.32 -49.46
N LEU A 31 -19.52 -18.61 -50.10
CA LEU A 31 -18.22 -18.23 -49.58
C LEU A 31 -18.03 -16.71 -49.61
N SER A 32 -18.43 -16.05 -50.70
CA SER A 32 -18.40 -14.59 -50.80
C SER A 32 -19.21 -13.95 -49.68
N THR A 33 -20.44 -14.43 -49.46
CA THR A 33 -21.29 -13.94 -48.35
C THR A 33 -20.61 -14.13 -47.00
N ARG A 34 -20.02 -15.30 -46.74
CA ARG A 34 -19.29 -15.53 -45.48
C ARG A 34 -18.08 -14.62 -45.32
N VAL A 35 -17.38 -14.29 -46.41
CA VAL A 35 -16.26 -13.34 -46.39
C VAL A 35 -16.77 -11.93 -46.07
N ASP A 36 -17.86 -11.50 -46.70
CA ASP A 36 -18.45 -10.18 -46.48
C ASP A 36 -19.00 -10.06 -45.05
N GLU A 37 -19.65 -11.12 -44.53
CA GLU A 37 -20.11 -11.21 -43.14
C GLU A 37 -18.94 -11.15 -42.17
N LEU A 38 -17.84 -11.87 -42.44
CA LEU A 38 -16.64 -11.79 -41.61
C LEU A 38 -16.08 -10.37 -41.63
N VAL A 39 -15.91 -9.74 -42.79
CA VAL A 39 -15.43 -8.35 -42.89
C VAL A 39 -16.34 -7.40 -42.10
N THR A 40 -17.67 -7.54 -42.24
CA THR A 40 -18.67 -6.69 -41.59
C THR A 40 -18.76 -6.90 -40.08
N ALA A 41 -18.65 -8.15 -39.60
CA ALA A 41 -18.67 -8.51 -38.19
C ALA A 41 -17.38 -8.10 -37.44
N GLY A 42 -16.45 -7.41 -38.12
CA GLY A 42 -15.18 -6.99 -37.56
C GLY A 42 -14.05 -7.99 -37.83
N GLY A 43 -14.06 -8.65 -38.98
CA GLY A 43 -12.98 -9.48 -39.52
C GLY A 43 -11.81 -8.67 -40.06
N GLU A 44 -11.73 -7.38 -39.74
CA GLU A 44 -10.44 -6.72 -39.55
C GLU A 44 -9.75 -7.34 -38.31
N PRO A 45 -8.41 -7.42 -38.27
CA PRO A 45 -7.70 -8.31 -37.35
C PRO A 45 -7.88 -7.94 -35.86
N ASN A 46 -8.90 -8.45 -35.16
CA ASN A 46 -9.10 -8.37 -33.69
C ASN A 46 -8.57 -7.06 -33.06
N VAL A 47 -9.00 -5.90 -33.58
CA VAL A 47 -8.53 -4.62 -33.03
C VAL A 47 -9.36 -4.33 -31.79
N ILE A 48 -8.72 -4.37 -30.62
CA ILE A 48 -9.33 -3.89 -29.39
C ILE A 48 -9.72 -2.42 -29.62
N THR A 49 -11.01 -2.08 -29.50
CA THR A 49 -11.49 -0.73 -29.85
C THR A 49 -11.24 0.31 -28.77
N ALA A 50 -11.06 -0.13 -27.52
CA ALA A 50 -10.63 0.72 -26.43
C ALA A 50 -10.02 -0.10 -25.29
N VAL A 51 -8.88 0.35 -24.78
CA VAL A 51 -8.36 -0.03 -23.46
C VAL A 51 -8.22 1.24 -22.64
N LYS A 52 -8.65 1.18 -21.39
CA LYS A 52 -8.52 2.29 -20.44
C LYS A 52 -7.71 1.84 -19.25
N ASN A 53 -6.75 2.66 -18.84
CA ASN A 53 -6.11 2.55 -17.54
C ASN A 53 -6.73 3.60 -16.60
N ASN A 54 -7.48 3.14 -15.59
CA ASN A 54 -8.17 4.01 -14.63
C ASN A 54 -9.00 5.13 -15.30
N GLY A 55 -9.77 4.78 -16.34
CA GLY A 55 -10.61 5.73 -17.09
C GLY A 55 -9.92 6.50 -18.22
N THR A 56 -8.59 6.55 -18.25
CA THR A 56 -7.82 7.20 -19.33
C THR A 56 -7.59 6.24 -20.50
N ALA A 57 -7.92 6.65 -21.72
CA ALA A 57 -7.75 5.83 -22.92
C ALA A 57 -6.26 5.64 -23.27
N LEU A 58 -5.89 4.41 -23.62
CA LEU A 58 -4.54 4.07 -24.09
C LEU A 58 -4.51 3.99 -25.61
N GLU A 59 -3.38 4.35 -26.20
CA GLU A 59 -3.15 4.18 -27.64
C GLU A 59 -3.04 2.69 -27.99
N ILE A 60 -3.68 2.30 -29.09
CA ILE A 60 -3.67 0.93 -29.62
C ILE A 60 -3.13 0.99 -31.04
N THR A 61 -1.81 0.84 -31.20
CA THR A 61 -1.14 0.96 -32.50
C THR A 61 -1.14 -0.38 -33.27
N ASP A 62 -1.31 -1.51 -32.58
CA ASP A 62 -1.45 -2.87 -33.12
C ASP A 62 -2.21 -3.75 -32.10
N LYS A 63 -2.15 -5.08 -32.20
CA LYS A 63 -2.74 -6.06 -31.24
C LYS A 63 -2.07 -6.09 -29.85
N ALA A 64 -1.28 -5.08 -29.53
CA ALA A 64 -0.61 -4.95 -28.25
C ALA A 64 -0.95 -3.60 -27.62
N VAL A 65 -1.12 -3.60 -26.30
CA VAL A 65 -1.28 -2.40 -25.50
C VAL A 65 -0.17 -2.39 -24.47
N ASP A 66 0.60 -1.31 -24.44
CA ASP A 66 1.59 -1.11 -23.40
C ASP A 66 0.95 -0.44 -22.17
N ILE A 67 0.70 -1.25 -21.14
CA ILE A 67 0.17 -0.79 -19.86
C ILE A 67 1.32 -0.39 -18.92
N GLY A 68 2.55 -0.85 -19.18
CA GLY A 68 3.72 -0.60 -18.35
C GLY A 68 4.06 0.89 -18.26
N ALA A 69 4.08 1.60 -19.39
CA ALA A 69 4.30 3.05 -19.42
C ALA A 69 3.24 3.82 -18.60
N SER A 70 1.98 3.38 -18.69
CA SER A 70 0.87 4.00 -17.96
C SER A 70 0.93 3.75 -16.46
N ILE A 71 1.31 2.53 -16.05
CA ILE A 71 1.54 2.19 -14.65
C ILE A 71 2.74 2.98 -14.11
N ALA A 72 3.85 3.05 -14.85
CA ALA A 72 5.03 3.81 -14.45
C ALA A 72 4.71 5.30 -14.24
N ALA A 73 3.94 5.90 -15.15
CA ALA A 73 3.46 7.27 -14.99
C ALA A 73 2.56 7.43 -13.75
N ALA A 74 1.63 6.50 -13.53
CA ALA A 74 0.76 6.53 -12.35
C ALA A 74 1.56 6.41 -11.04
N VAL A 75 2.55 5.52 -10.98
CA VAL A 75 3.43 5.34 -9.82
C VAL A 75 4.33 6.56 -9.61
N ALA A 76 4.86 7.16 -10.67
CA ALA A 76 5.66 8.39 -10.58
C ALA A 76 4.84 9.59 -10.09
N ASN A 77 3.55 9.64 -10.44
CA ASN A 77 2.60 10.64 -9.98
C ASN A 77 2.04 10.35 -8.57
N SER A 78 2.30 9.16 -8.01
CA SER A 78 1.94 8.89 -6.62
C SER A 78 2.80 9.76 -5.70
N ASP A 79 2.15 10.48 -4.78
CA ASP A 79 2.78 11.33 -3.76
C ASP A 79 3.51 10.51 -2.69
N HIS A 80 4.58 9.81 -3.10
CA HIS A 80 5.47 9.11 -2.20
C HIS A 80 6.42 10.08 -1.49
N LEU A 81 6.74 9.78 -0.23
CA LEU A 81 7.76 10.50 0.51
C LEU A 81 9.14 10.35 -0.15
N LYS A 82 9.82 11.47 -0.40
CA LYS A 82 11.18 11.52 -0.96
C LYS A 82 12.19 11.90 0.12
N ARG A 83 13.43 11.45 0.00
CA ARG A 83 14.52 11.92 0.88
C ARG A 83 15.14 13.19 0.32
N LYS A 84 15.43 14.16 1.18
CA LYS A 84 16.12 15.40 0.82
C LYS A 84 17.22 15.68 1.85
N VAL A 85 18.48 15.61 1.43
CA VAL A 85 19.60 16.00 2.29
C VAL A 85 19.68 17.52 2.33
N VAL A 86 19.75 18.07 3.54
CA VAL A 86 19.90 19.51 3.80
C VAL A 86 21.09 19.73 4.71
N THR A 87 21.65 20.94 4.73
CA THR A 87 22.84 21.23 5.54
C THR A 87 22.56 21.38 7.04
N GLY A 88 21.30 21.52 7.43
CA GLY A 88 20.86 21.83 8.80
C GLY A 88 19.33 21.93 8.87
N VAL A 89 18.78 21.94 10.08
CA VAL A 89 17.34 22.11 10.33
C VAL A 89 16.85 23.47 9.79
N ASP A 90 17.65 24.52 9.95
CA ASP A 90 17.33 25.88 9.48
C ASP A 90 17.21 26.00 7.95
N ALA A 91 17.71 25.01 7.19
CA ALA A 91 17.60 24.96 5.74
C ALA A 91 16.30 24.31 5.26
N ILE A 92 15.45 23.85 6.18
CA ILE A 92 14.13 23.30 5.88
C ILE A 92 13.13 24.45 5.87
N ASP A 93 12.59 24.76 4.69
CA ASP A 93 11.49 25.71 4.54
C ASP A 93 10.15 24.95 4.61
N PRO A 94 9.39 25.07 5.72
CA PRO A 94 8.11 24.38 5.86
C PRO A 94 7.00 24.97 4.99
N ALA A 95 7.18 26.17 4.41
CA ALA A 95 6.23 26.80 3.50
C ALA A 95 6.51 26.48 2.03
N ALA A 96 7.61 25.77 1.73
CA ALA A 96 7.93 25.37 0.37
C ALA A 96 6.83 24.48 -0.22
N THR A 97 6.60 24.58 -1.53
CA THR A 97 5.70 23.66 -2.23
C THR A 97 6.19 22.23 -2.04
N ASP A 98 5.26 21.33 -1.71
CA ASP A 98 5.51 19.92 -1.41
C ASP A 98 6.43 19.67 -0.20
N ALA A 99 6.59 20.63 0.72
CA ALA A 99 7.47 20.45 1.88
C ALA A 99 7.10 19.24 2.75
N ASP A 100 5.81 18.91 2.82
CA ASP A 100 5.21 17.75 3.49
C ASP A 100 5.52 16.41 2.82
N LYS A 101 6.07 16.43 1.59
CA LYS A 101 6.40 15.22 0.81
C LYS A 101 7.85 14.76 0.98
N PHE A 102 8.59 15.36 1.90
CA PHE A 102 10.01 15.03 2.13
C PHE A 102 10.27 14.50 3.53
N ILE A 103 11.13 13.47 3.60
CA ILE A 103 11.93 13.15 4.78
C ILE A 103 13.25 13.91 4.60
N TYR A 104 13.42 14.98 5.37
CA TYR A 104 14.63 15.78 5.37
C TYR A 104 15.71 15.08 6.20
N MET A 105 16.86 14.86 5.59
CA MET A 105 18.01 14.24 6.24
C MET A 105 18.99 15.34 6.61
N VAL A 106 19.16 15.59 7.90
CA VAL A 106 20.07 16.60 8.44
C VAL A 106 21.31 15.89 8.98
N PRO A 107 22.53 16.21 8.48
CA PRO A 107 23.76 15.58 8.93
C PRO A 107 23.92 15.69 10.45
N LYS A 108 24.20 14.56 11.09
CA LYS A 108 24.39 14.50 12.53
C LYS A 108 25.84 14.82 12.88
N THR A 109 26.05 15.69 13.87
CA THR A 109 27.39 15.99 14.36
C THR A 109 27.81 14.91 15.36
N GLY A 110 28.90 14.18 15.07
CA GLY A 110 29.45 13.18 15.98
C GLY A 110 28.75 11.82 15.94
N SER A 111 28.15 11.46 14.81
CA SER A 111 27.58 10.13 14.59
C SER A 111 28.62 9.06 14.29
N ASP A 112 28.35 7.83 14.70
CA ASP A 112 29.04 6.63 14.21
C ASP A 112 28.57 6.29 12.78
N GLU A 113 29.22 5.33 12.13
CA GLU A 113 29.01 4.98 10.70
C GLU A 113 27.55 4.63 10.33
N ASP A 114 26.75 4.21 11.32
CA ASP A 114 25.37 3.75 11.15
C ASP A 114 24.28 4.81 11.49
N ASP A 115 24.64 6.02 11.95
CA ASP A 115 23.70 7.07 12.44
C ASP A 115 23.95 8.45 11.80
N LEU A 116 24.12 8.49 10.48
CA LEU A 116 24.64 9.66 9.77
C LEU A 116 23.72 10.90 9.77
N TYR A 117 22.40 10.72 9.95
CA TYR A 117 21.41 11.78 9.78
C TYR A 117 20.31 11.72 10.83
N ASP A 118 19.88 12.88 11.30
CA ASP A 118 18.59 13.02 11.97
C ASP A 118 17.49 13.22 10.91
N GLU A 119 16.35 12.53 11.05
CA GLU A 119 15.21 12.67 10.13
C GLU A 119 14.17 13.69 10.59
N TYR A 120 13.81 14.60 9.69
CA TYR A 120 12.77 15.60 9.91
C TYR A 120 11.67 15.51 8.85
N MET A 121 10.45 15.90 9.19
CA MET A 121 9.34 16.05 8.25
C MET A 121 8.64 17.38 8.50
N VAL A 122 7.94 17.87 7.48
CA VAL A 122 7.05 19.02 7.64
C VAL A 122 5.64 18.50 7.89
N LEU A 123 5.14 18.69 9.11
CA LEU A 123 3.81 18.27 9.55
C LEU A 123 3.02 19.51 9.92
N GLU A 124 1.85 19.69 9.31
CA GLU A 124 0.97 20.84 9.58
C GLU A 124 1.68 22.21 9.44
N GLY A 125 2.64 22.31 8.50
CA GLY A 125 3.43 23.53 8.27
C GLY A 125 4.54 23.79 9.30
N LYS A 126 4.91 22.79 10.10
CA LYS A 126 6.00 22.86 11.08
C LYS A 126 7.04 21.78 10.81
N VAL A 127 8.31 22.12 11.05
CA VAL A 127 9.41 21.15 10.97
C VAL A 127 9.43 20.33 12.26
N GLU A 128 9.17 19.03 12.14
CA GLU A 128 9.12 18.08 13.25
C GLU A 128 10.25 17.05 13.11
N HIS A 129 10.93 16.75 14.21
CA HIS A 129 11.95 15.71 14.27
C HIS A 129 11.27 14.34 14.46
N VAL A 130 11.30 13.48 13.44
CA VAL A 130 10.56 12.21 13.40
C VAL A 130 11.39 10.98 13.76
N GLY A 131 12.73 11.08 13.73
CA GLY A 131 13.66 10.02 14.15
C GLY A 131 14.05 10.04 15.64
N ASN A 132 13.39 10.83 16.48
CA ASN A 132 13.81 11.01 17.87
C ASN A 132 13.13 10.02 18.85
N THR A 133 13.86 9.65 19.91
CA THR A 133 13.33 8.88 21.05
C THR A 133 12.96 9.77 22.24
N LYS A 134 12.94 11.09 22.06
CA LYS A 134 12.74 12.07 23.11
C LYS A 134 11.27 12.05 23.52
N VAL A 135 11.03 11.50 24.70
CA VAL A 135 9.75 11.57 25.39
C VAL A 135 9.78 12.77 26.34
N ASP A 136 8.72 13.57 26.37
CA ASP A 136 8.56 14.58 27.41
C ASP A 136 8.32 13.89 28.76
N LEU A 137 9.28 14.04 29.67
CA LEU A 137 9.25 13.48 31.02
C LEU A 137 9.08 14.57 32.10
N SER A 138 8.69 15.79 31.73
CA SER A 138 8.51 16.89 32.68
C SER A 138 7.50 16.60 33.79
N GLY A 139 6.53 15.70 33.54
CA GLY A 139 5.58 15.20 34.53
C GLY A 139 5.96 13.89 35.22
N LYS A 140 7.17 13.36 34.99
CA LYS A 140 7.61 12.11 35.60
C LYS A 140 7.88 12.31 37.09
N VAL A 141 7.32 11.43 37.91
CA VAL A 141 7.67 11.29 39.33
C VAL A 141 8.84 10.30 39.44
N ASP A 142 9.90 10.68 40.15
CA ASP A 142 11.02 9.79 40.44
C ASP A 142 10.65 8.81 41.56
N LYS A 143 11.09 7.57 41.41
CA LYS A 143 10.92 6.54 42.44
C LYS A 143 11.98 6.78 43.52
N GLU A 144 11.55 6.81 44.77
CA GLU A 144 12.46 6.76 45.92
C GLU A 144 12.66 5.31 46.38
N ASP A 145 13.82 5.03 46.98
CA ASP A 145 14.13 3.70 47.51
C ASP A 145 13.11 3.28 48.57
N GLY A 146 12.55 2.07 48.42
CA GLY A 146 11.52 1.53 49.30
C GLY A 146 10.10 2.07 49.10
N LYS A 147 9.87 3.03 48.18
CA LYS A 147 8.53 3.58 47.86
C LYS A 147 7.93 3.01 46.58
N GLY A 148 6.59 3.02 46.46
CA GLY A 148 5.88 2.76 45.20
C GLY A 148 5.95 3.96 44.24
N LEU A 149 5.21 3.91 43.13
CA LEU A 149 4.93 5.10 42.29
C LEU A 149 3.46 5.53 42.41
N SER A 150 2.73 4.94 43.38
CA SER A 150 1.28 5.13 43.55
C SER A 150 0.98 6.20 44.59
N ALA A 151 -0.23 6.76 44.55
CA ALA A 151 -0.71 7.77 45.50
C ALA A 151 -0.68 7.38 46.99
N ASN A 152 -0.38 6.11 47.31
CA ASN A 152 -0.41 5.56 48.67
C ASN A 152 0.98 5.42 49.31
N ASP A 153 1.97 6.22 48.92
CA ASP A 153 3.21 6.32 49.68
C ASP A 153 2.97 7.16 50.95
N TYR A 154 3.39 6.66 52.11
CA TYR A 154 3.32 7.42 53.37
C TYR A 154 4.12 8.73 53.26
N THR A 155 3.53 9.84 53.70
CA THR A 155 4.23 11.12 53.90
C THR A 155 5.33 10.97 54.95
N ASP A 156 6.32 11.86 54.94
CA ASP A 156 7.40 11.81 55.93
C ASP A 156 6.87 12.08 57.35
N GLU A 157 5.82 12.88 57.49
CA GLU A 157 5.09 13.04 58.76
C GLU A 157 4.42 11.73 59.21
N GLU A 158 3.78 10.98 58.31
CA GLU A 158 3.16 9.69 58.63
C GLU A 158 4.20 8.63 59.00
N LYS A 159 5.36 8.60 58.31
CA LYS A 159 6.46 7.72 58.67
C LYS A 159 7.06 8.06 60.04
N ALA A 160 7.23 9.34 60.36
CA ALA A 160 7.72 9.76 61.66
C ALA A 160 6.77 9.33 62.79
N LYS A 161 5.46 9.44 62.55
CA LYS A 161 4.43 8.93 63.48
C LYS A 161 4.51 7.41 63.61
N LEU A 162 4.64 6.68 62.51
CA LEU A 162 4.76 5.22 62.53
C LEU A 162 6.03 4.75 63.26
N ALA A 163 7.16 5.41 63.02
CA ALA A 163 8.43 5.11 63.69
C ALA A 163 8.42 5.45 65.18
N GLY A 164 7.58 6.40 65.61
CA GLY A 164 7.39 6.78 67.00
C GLY A 164 6.39 5.93 67.78
N ILE A 165 5.81 4.88 67.17
CA ILE A 165 4.93 3.95 67.90
C ILE A 165 5.78 3.08 68.82
N GLU A 166 5.75 3.39 70.12
CA GLU A 166 6.30 2.55 71.18
C GLU A 166 5.30 1.43 71.49
N MET A 167 5.71 0.19 71.25
CA MET A 167 4.88 -0.97 71.55
C MET A 167 5.00 -1.28 73.04
N ALA A 168 3.86 -1.47 73.70
CA ALA A 168 3.84 -1.96 75.08
C ALA A 168 4.53 -3.33 75.14
N THR A 169 5.32 -3.55 76.21
CA THR A 169 5.96 -4.84 76.44
C THR A 169 4.92 -5.87 76.92
N ASP A 170 5.16 -7.15 76.63
CA ASP A 170 4.26 -8.23 77.05
C ASP A 170 3.97 -8.20 78.57
N ALA A 171 4.96 -7.80 79.38
CA ALA A 171 4.80 -7.69 80.83
C ALA A 171 3.88 -6.53 81.26
N GLU A 172 3.92 -5.40 80.56
CA GLU A 172 3.01 -4.28 80.81
C GLU A 172 1.59 -4.64 80.39
N VAL A 173 1.44 -5.33 79.26
CA VAL A 173 0.15 -5.83 78.78
C VAL A 173 -0.43 -6.86 79.76
N ASP A 174 0.38 -7.80 80.24
CA ASP A 174 -0.04 -8.79 81.23
C ASP A 174 -0.45 -8.13 82.55
N ALA A 175 0.31 -7.14 83.02
CA ALA A 175 -0.05 -6.40 84.23
C ALA A 175 -1.40 -5.67 84.07
N MET A 176 -1.63 -5.03 82.92
CA MET A 176 -2.91 -4.37 82.61
C MET A 176 -4.06 -5.38 82.51
N LEU A 177 -3.82 -6.55 81.92
CA LEU A 177 -4.84 -7.60 81.80
C LEU A 177 -5.20 -8.20 83.17
N THR A 178 -4.22 -8.47 84.03
CA THR A 178 -4.44 -8.92 85.40
C THR A 178 -5.17 -7.85 86.23
N GLU A 179 -4.84 -6.56 86.06
CA GLU A 179 -5.54 -5.47 86.76
C GLU A 179 -7.01 -5.34 86.33
N VAL A 180 -7.30 -5.43 85.03
CA VAL A 180 -8.65 -5.22 84.49
C VAL A 180 -9.53 -6.45 84.61
N PHE A 181 -8.98 -7.64 84.40
CA PHE A 181 -9.75 -8.89 84.30
C PHE A 181 -9.50 -9.88 85.45
N GLY A 182 -8.57 -9.58 86.36
CA GLY A 182 -8.39 -10.33 87.62
C GLY A 182 -7.90 -11.77 87.47
N ALA A 183 -7.17 -12.07 86.38
CA ALA A 183 -6.53 -13.37 86.17
C ALA A 183 -5.18 -13.47 86.91
#